data_AF-A0A945QSU2-F1
#
_entry.id   AF-A0A945QSU2-F1
#
_cell.length_a   1.000
_cell.length_b   1.000
_cell.length_c   1.000
_cell.angle_alpha   90.00
_cell.angle_beta   90.00
_cell.angle_gamma   90.00
#
_symmetry.space_group_name_H-M   'P 1'
#
loop_
_entity.id
_entity.type
_entity.pdbx_description
1 polymer ?
#
loop_
_entity_poly.entity_id
_entity_poly.type
_entity_poly.pdbx_seq_one_letter_code
_entity_poly.pdbx_strand_id
1 'polypeptide(L)'
;MSRYLRRQEAELEEHDISKELFLGIMMLMLSLGIMILNVTQPVWRVHRQDPQPGDRVVLYTSESMGLSRDGHTIASPLSEWEFRRMVGRMVAEPETSLHLFLKGGSRERLVKHASFADSLLSTDQSGQKVRSAVYLHTW
;
A
#
# COMPACT_ATOMS: atom_id res chain seq x y z
N MET A 1 45.07 -46.07 -15.11
CA MET A 1 43.80 -45.51 -15.64
C MET A 1 42.87 -45.13 -14.48
N SER A 2 43.34 -44.27 -13.57
CA SER A 2 42.61 -43.96 -12.30
C SER A 2 42.70 -42.50 -11.86
N ARG A 3 43.65 -41.71 -12.39
CA ARG A 3 43.75 -40.26 -12.09
C ARG A 3 42.80 -39.39 -12.90
N TYR A 4 42.51 -39.77 -14.15
CA TYR A 4 41.61 -38.99 -15.01
C TYR A 4 40.14 -39.12 -14.61
N LEU A 5 39.69 -40.32 -14.23
CA LEU A 5 38.32 -40.56 -13.75
C LEU A 5 38.03 -39.77 -12.46
N ARG A 6 38.96 -39.76 -11.50
CA ARG A 6 38.80 -39.04 -10.23
C ARG A 6 38.74 -37.52 -10.39
N ARG A 7 39.42 -36.99 -11.40
CA ARG A 7 39.40 -35.54 -11.71
C ARG A 7 38.08 -35.14 -12.36
N GLN A 8 37.52 -36.02 -13.19
CA GLN A 8 36.23 -35.82 -13.85
C GLN A 8 35.06 -35.92 -12.86
N GLU A 9 35.11 -36.84 -11.90
CA GLU A 9 34.12 -36.93 -10.82
C GLU A 9 34.14 -35.69 -9.91
N ALA A 10 35.33 -35.20 -9.52
CA ALA A 10 35.46 -34.00 -8.71
C ALA A 10 34.98 -32.72 -9.45
N GLU A 11 35.26 -32.59 -10.74
CA GLU A 11 34.76 -31.48 -11.56
C GLU A 11 33.22 -31.54 -11.73
N LEU A 12 32.63 -32.74 -11.82
CA LEU A 12 31.17 -32.92 -11.88
C LEU A 12 30.50 -32.54 -10.55
N GLU A 13 31.03 -32.99 -9.41
CA GLU A 13 30.53 -32.62 -8.07
C GLU A 13 30.64 -31.10 -7.84
N GLU A 14 31.76 -30.47 -8.18
CA GLU A 14 31.94 -29.02 -8.01
C GLU A 14 30.98 -28.22 -8.90
N HIS A 15 30.71 -28.71 -10.11
CA HIS A 15 29.77 -28.09 -11.04
C HIS A 15 28.30 -28.24 -10.58
N ASP A 16 27.95 -29.37 -9.96
CA ASP A 16 26.61 -29.57 -9.39
C ASP A 16 26.40 -28.75 -8.11
N ILE A 17 27.40 -28.63 -7.24
CA ILE A 17 27.39 -27.70 -6.09
C ILE A 17 27.19 -26.25 -6.55
N SER A 18 27.89 -25.83 -7.62
CA SER A 18 27.73 -24.48 -8.17
C SER A 18 26.33 -24.23 -8.75
N LYS A 19 25.68 -25.23 -9.34
CA LYS A 19 24.31 -25.12 -9.87
C LYS A 19 23.28 -25.02 -8.75
N GLU A 20 23.42 -25.84 -7.71
CA GLU A 20 22.52 -25.82 -6.55
C GLU A 20 22.62 -24.48 -5.81
N LEU A 21 23.84 -23.97 -5.62
CA LEU A 21 24.06 -22.67 -5.01
C LEU A 21 23.45 -21.54 -5.85
N PHE A 22 23.61 -21.58 -7.17
CA PHE A 22 23.04 -20.58 -8.08
C PHE A 22 21.51 -20.61 -8.07
N LEU A 23 20.91 -21.80 -8.07
CA LEU A 23 19.47 -21.97 -7.96
C LEU A 23 18.93 -21.45 -6.62
N GLY A 24 19.64 -21.72 -5.51
CA GLY A 24 19.31 -21.21 -4.19
C GLY A 24 19.34 -19.68 -4.13
N ILE A 25 20.37 -19.05 -4.71
CA ILE A 25 20.48 -17.58 -4.80
C ILE A 25 19.36 -17.00 -5.68
N MET A 26 19.03 -17.64 -6.81
CA MET A 26 17.92 -17.23 -7.66
C MET A 26 16.57 -17.29 -6.94
N MET A 27 16.31 -18.38 -6.20
CA MET A 27 15.08 -18.51 -5.42
C MET A 27 15.00 -17.45 -4.32
N LEU A 28 16.10 -17.20 -3.59
CA LEU A 28 16.16 -16.16 -2.56
C LEU A 28 15.91 -14.76 -3.14
N MET A 29 16.51 -14.43 -4.29
CA MET A 29 16.28 -13.17 -4.99
C MET A 29 14.83 -13.02 -5.45
N LEU A 30 14.23 -14.09 -5.98
CA LEU A 30 12.83 -14.09 -6.39
C LEU A 30 11.88 -13.90 -5.19
N SER A 31 12.10 -14.63 -4.10
CA SER A 31 11.33 -14.49 -2.86
C SER A 31 11.49 -13.11 -2.24
N LEU A 32 12.70 -12.54 -2.25
CA LEU A 32 12.96 -11.18 -1.79
C LEU A 32 12.25 -10.15 -2.66
N GLY A 33 12.28 -10.31 -3.99
CA GLY A 33 11.57 -9.45 -4.93
C GLY A 33 10.05 -9.48 -4.71
N ILE A 34 9.46 -10.66 -4.57
CA ILE A 34 8.03 -10.81 -4.26
C ILE A 34 7.69 -10.22 -2.89
N MET A 35 8.55 -10.44 -1.88
CA MET A 35 8.36 -9.85 -0.55
C MET A 35 8.42 -8.32 -0.62
N ILE A 36 9.38 -7.73 -1.34
CA ILE A 36 9.47 -6.28 -1.53
C ILE A 36 8.23 -5.76 -2.26
N LEU A 37 7.76 -6.43 -3.31
CA LEU A 37 6.56 -6.02 -4.06
C LEU A 37 5.26 -6.18 -3.25
N ASN A 38 5.19 -7.16 -2.33
CA ASN A 38 4.07 -7.30 -1.40
C ASN A 38 4.17 -6.31 -0.22
N VAL A 39 5.38 -5.94 0.19
CA VAL A 39 5.65 -4.97 1.27
C VAL A 39 5.62 -3.53 0.76
N THR A 40 5.72 -3.29 -0.56
CA THR A 40 5.43 -1.98 -1.14
C THR A 40 3.95 -1.68 -0.88
N GLN A 41 3.76 -0.96 0.21
CA GLN A 41 2.50 -0.58 0.81
C GLN A 41 1.54 0.01 -0.24
N PRO A 42 0.22 -0.08 0.00
CA PRO A 42 -0.76 0.60 -0.83
C PRO A 42 -0.33 2.05 -1.07
N VAL A 43 -0.47 2.51 -2.30
CA VAL A 43 0.24 3.70 -2.80
C VAL A 43 -0.50 4.97 -2.35
N TRP A 44 -0.56 5.17 -1.05
CA TRP A 44 -1.06 6.40 -0.48
C TRP A 44 0.04 7.44 -0.58
N ARG A 45 -0.34 8.62 -1.07
CA ARG A 45 0.59 9.72 -1.19
C ARG A 45 0.70 10.35 0.21
N VAL A 46 1.73 9.98 0.95
CA VAL A 46 2.02 10.60 2.25
C VAL A 46 2.40 12.05 2.00
N HIS A 47 1.57 12.96 2.52
CA HIS A 47 1.78 14.41 2.60
C HIS A 47 2.45 15.06 1.37
N ARG A 48 1.78 15.04 0.21
CA ARG A 48 2.23 15.76 -1.00
C ARG A 48 1.31 16.88 -1.47
N GLN A 49 0.07 16.94 -0.98
CA GLN A 49 -0.93 17.87 -1.47
C GLN A 49 -1.87 18.25 -0.33
N ASP A 50 -2.11 19.55 -0.16
CA ASP A 50 -3.15 20.06 0.72
C ASP A 50 -4.53 19.86 0.08
N PRO A 51 -5.59 19.67 0.89
CA PRO A 51 -6.95 19.50 0.36
C PRO A 51 -7.37 20.70 -0.48
N GLN A 52 -7.93 20.43 -1.67
CA GLN A 52 -8.55 21.45 -2.50
C GLN A 52 -10.04 21.60 -2.18
N PRO A 53 -10.65 22.75 -2.50
CA PRO A 53 -12.10 22.90 -2.39
C PRO A 53 -12.84 21.83 -3.19
N GLY A 54 -13.67 21.04 -2.51
CA GLY A 54 -14.40 19.91 -3.10
C GLY A 54 -13.89 18.55 -2.63
N ASP A 55 -12.64 18.46 -2.19
CA ASP A 55 -12.07 17.23 -1.64
C ASP A 55 -12.77 16.79 -0.35
N ARG A 56 -12.73 15.48 -0.10
CA ARG A 56 -13.27 14.90 1.13
C ARG A 56 -12.18 14.85 2.17
N VAL A 57 -12.41 15.51 3.31
CA VAL A 57 -11.46 15.52 4.42
C VAL A 57 -12.08 14.78 5.61
N VAL A 58 -11.40 13.74 6.08
CA VAL A 58 -11.76 12.99 7.28
C VAL A 58 -10.71 13.24 8.35
N LEU A 59 -11.16 13.65 9.53
CA LEU A 59 -10.33 13.91 10.69
C LEU A 59 -10.51 12.80 11.72
N TYR A 60 -9.39 12.29 12.22
CA TYR A 60 -9.31 11.31 13.30
C TYR A 60 -8.76 12.01 14.53
N THR A 61 -9.52 11.99 15.61
CA THR A 61 -9.13 12.48 16.93
C THR A 61 -9.10 11.32 17.92
N SER A 62 -8.62 11.57 19.14
CA SER A 62 -8.62 10.56 20.20
C SER A 62 -10.01 10.09 20.61
N GLU A 63 -11.02 10.95 20.40
CA GLU A 63 -12.40 10.68 20.83
C GLU A 63 -13.28 10.18 19.68
N SER A 64 -13.05 10.68 18.46
CA SER A 64 -13.98 10.43 17.35
C SER A 64 -13.35 10.57 15.96
N MET A 65 -14.10 10.12 14.96
CA MET A 65 -13.83 10.35 13.54
C MET A 65 -14.94 11.23 12.98
N GLY A 66 -14.59 12.15 12.07
CA GLY A 66 -15.56 13.08 11.50
C GLY A 66 -15.14 13.65 10.16
N LEU A 67 -16.10 14.22 9.44
CA LEU A 67 -15.82 15.04 8.28
C LEU A 67 -15.31 16.40 8.74
N SER A 68 -14.32 16.90 8.03
CA SER A 68 -13.75 18.22 8.23
C SER A 68 -13.88 19.02 6.93
N ARG A 69 -13.92 20.34 7.05
CA ARG A 69 -13.84 21.24 5.89
C ARG A 69 -12.42 21.75 5.65
N ASP A 70 -11.61 21.78 6.70
CA ASP A 70 -10.33 22.47 6.76
C ASP A 70 -9.18 21.55 7.24
N GLY A 71 -9.47 20.30 7.61
CA GLY A 71 -8.51 19.40 8.23
C GLY A 71 -8.14 19.79 9.66
N HIS A 72 -8.89 20.71 10.28
CA HIS A 72 -8.60 21.20 11.62
C HIS A 72 -9.69 20.88 12.63
N THR A 73 -10.95 21.02 12.23
CA THR A 73 -12.10 20.78 13.10
C THR A 73 -13.06 19.77 12.48
N ILE A 74 -13.75 19.00 13.33
CA ILE A 74 -14.83 18.12 12.90
C ILE A 74 -16.06 19.00 12.66
N ALA A 75 -16.53 19.05 11.42
CA ALA A 75 -17.78 19.69 11.03
C ALA A 75 -18.98 18.78 11.32
N SER A 76 -18.83 17.47 11.13
CA SER A 76 -19.86 16.49 11.46
C SER A 76 -19.24 15.14 11.84
N PRO A 77 -19.79 14.44 12.85
CA PRO A 77 -19.32 13.10 13.18
C PRO A 77 -19.48 12.16 11.99
N LEU A 78 -18.61 11.16 11.91
CA LEU A 78 -18.61 10.18 10.84
C LEU A 78 -18.44 8.78 11.46
N SER A 79 -19.48 7.96 11.31
CA SER A 79 -19.41 6.54 11.69
C SER A 79 -18.64 5.72 10.66
N GLU A 80 -18.29 4.49 11.04
CA GLU A 80 -17.64 3.51 10.15
C GLU A 80 -18.44 3.25 8.86
N TRP A 81 -19.75 3.11 9.00
CA TRP A 81 -20.62 2.80 7.87
C TRP A 81 -20.82 4.02 6.95
N GLU A 82 -20.92 5.22 7.52
CA GLU A 82 -20.98 6.45 6.74
C GLU A 82 -19.68 6.71 5.99
N PHE A 83 -18.53 6.42 6.60
CA PHE A 83 -17.23 6.47 5.93
C PHE A 83 -17.21 5.55 4.71
N ARG A 84 -17.58 4.27 4.88
CA ARG A 84 -17.60 3.30 3.77
C ARG A 84 -18.54 3.72 2.66
N ARG A 85 -19.74 4.20 3.00
CA ARG A 85 -20.72 4.71 2.04
C ARG A 85 -20.18 5.93 1.28
N MET A 86 -19.54 6.86 1.98
CA MET A 86 -18.95 8.05 1.36
C MET A 86 -17.87 7.64 0.34
N VAL A 87 -16.92 6.80 0.75
CA VAL A 87 -15.85 6.30 -0.14
C VAL A 87 -16.44 5.56 -1.35
N GLY A 88 -17.47 4.74 -1.15
CA GLY A 88 -18.14 4.06 -2.26
C GLY A 88 -18.79 5.01 -3.28
N ARG A 89 -19.28 6.17 -2.84
CA ARG A 89 -19.82 7.21 -3.74
C ARG A 89 -18.73 7.94 -4.51
N MET A 90 -17.54 8.09 -3.93
CA MET A 90 -16.41 8.76 -4.58
C MET A 90 -15.93 8.06 -5.85
N VAL A 91 -16.26 6.79 -6.05
CA VAL A 91 -16.01 6.07 -7.32
C VAL A 91 -16.64 6.79 -8.52
N ALA A 92 -17.77 7.46 -8.32
CA ALA A 92 -18.44 8.27 -9.35
C ALA A 92 -17.92 9.73 -9.42
N GLU A 93 -17.00 10.13 -8.54
CA GLU A 93 -16.45 11.49 -8.40
C GLU A 93 -14.93 11.50 -8.66
N PRO A 94 -14.49 11.17 -9.89
CA PRO A 94 -13.08 10.87 -10.19
C PRO A 94 -12.07 11.99 -9.89
N GLU A 95 -12.52 13.24 -9.93
CA GLU A 95 -11.70 14.42 -9.67
C GLU A 95 -11.63 14.79 -8.19
N THR A 96 -12.34 14.06 -7.32
CA THR A 96 -12.39 14.33 -5.88
C THR A 96 -11.40 13.44 -5.14
N SER A 97 -10.48 14.04 -4.40
CA SER A 97 -9.50 13.33 -3.58
C SER A 97 -10.00 13.14 -2.14
N LEU A 98 -9.49 12.10 -1.49
CA LEU A 98 -9.75 11.80 -0.08
C LEU A 98 -8.50 12.13 0.74
N HIS A 99 -8.67 12.98 1.75
CA HIS A 99 -7.63 13.32 2.70
C HIS A 99 -8.00 12.79 4.08
N LEU A 100 -7.10 12.02 4.69
CA LEU A 100 -7.28 11.46 6.02
C LEU A 100 -6.24 12.07 6.96
N PHE A 101 -6.70 12.83 7.95
CA PHE A 101 -5.88 13.53 8.93
C PHE A 101 -5.90 12.82 10.27
N LEU A 102 -4.74 12.41 10.77
CA LEU A 102 -4.57 11.91 12.12
C LEU A 102 -4.13 13.04 13.04
N LYS A 103 -5.04 13.53 13.90
CA LYS A 103 -4.75 14.48 14.97
C LYS A 103 -4.81 13.85 16.38
N GLY A 104 -5.15 12.58 16.46
CA GLY A 104 -5.21 11.79 17.68
C GLY A 104 -5.88 10.45 17.43
N GLY A 105 -5.84 9.55 18.42
CA GLY A 105 -6.47 8.24 18.32
C GLY A 105 -5.64 7.18 17.61
N SER A 106 -6.30 6.22 16.94
CA SER A 106 -5.66 5.00 16.43
C SER A 106 -5.13 5.16 15.00
N ARG A 107 -3.79 5.15 14.87
CA ARG A 107 -3.11 5.04 13.57
C ARG A 107 -3.49 3.77 12.81
N GLU A 108 -3.69 2.65 13.51
CA GLU A 108 -4.09 1.39 12.89
C GLU A 108 -5.45 1.53 12.19
N ARG A 109 -6.40 2.23 12.82
CA ARG A 109 -7.71 2.51 12.23
C ARG A 109 -7.60 3.38 10.97
N LEU A 110 -6.78 4.44 11.03
CA LEU A 110 -6.48 5.29 9.86
C LEU A 110 -5.95 4.46 8.69
N VAL A 111 -4.94 3.62 8.95
CA VAL A 111 -4.33 2.74 7.94
C VAL A 111 -5.37 1.79 7.36
N LYS A 112 -6.21 1.17 8.18
CA LYS A 112 -7.29 0.29 7.70
C LYS A 112 -8.27 1.01 6.77
N HIS A 113 -8.64 2.24 7.10
CA HIS A 113 -9.54 3.06 6.29
C HIS A 113 -8.88 3.51 4.98
N ALA A 114 -7.61 3.86 5.03
CA ALA A 114 -6.83 4.19 3.84
C ALA A 114 -6.70 2.98 2.90
N SER A 115 -6.49 1.76 3.42
CA SER A 115 -6.44 0.52 2.62
C SER A 115 -7.76 0.25 1.92
N PHE A 116 -8.86 0.43 2.66
CA PHE A 116 -10.18 0.28 2.09
C PHE A 116 -10.43 1.31 0.96
N ALA A 117 -10.12 2.59 1.20
CA ALA A 117 -10.32 3.62 0.21
C ALA A 117 -9.45 3.43 -1.04
N ASP A 118 -8.17 3.09 -0.87
CA ASP A 118 -7.27 2.84 -2.00
C ASP A 118 -7.72 1.63 -2.81
N SER A 119 -8.19 0.56 -2.17
CA SER A 119 -8.73 -0.60 -2.89
C SER A 119 -9.93 -0.29 -3.78
N LEU A 120 -10.67 0.78 -3.49
CA LEU A 120 -11.86 1.18 -4.23
C LEU A 120 -11.59 2.31 -5.24
N LEU A 121 -10.70 3.22 -4.91
CA LEU A 121 -10.45 4.42 -5.71
C LEU A 121 -9.28 4.24 -6.69
N SER A 122 -8.30 3.39 -6.37
CA SER A 122 -7.02 3.35 -7.11
C SER A 122 -6.99 2.45 -8.35
N THR A 123 -8.08 1.82 -8.79
CA THR A 123 -8.03 0.86 -9.92
C THR A 123 -9.23 0.93 -10.86
N ASP A 124 -8.98 0.95 -12.17
CA ASP A 124 -9.96 0.58 -13.19
C ASP A 124 -10.07 -0.95 -13.39
N GLN A 125 -10.97 -1.39 -14.26
CA GLN A 125 -11.19 -2.82 -14.59
C GLN A 125 -9.98 -3.50 -15.26
N SER A 126 -8.97 -2.73 -15.67
CA SER A 126 -7.72 -3.20 -16.26
C SER A 126 -6.52 -3.12 -15.29
N GLY A 127 -6.76 -2.77 -14.02
CA GLY A 127 -5.73 -2.65 -12.99
C GLY A 127 -4.85 -1.41 -13.12
N GLN A 128 -5.25 -0.42 -13.93
CA GLN A 128 -4.54 0.85 -14.07
C GLN A 128 -5.02 1.85 -13.01
N LYS A 129 -4.11 2.70 -12.54
CA LYS A 129 -4.44 3.80 -11.61
C LYS A 129 -5.20 4.89 -12.32
N VAL A 130 -6.53 4.93 -12.15
CA VAL A 130 -7.36 5.80 -12.99
C VAL A 130 -7.94 7.04 -12.31
N ARG A 131 -8.31 7.13 -11.02
CA ARG A 131 -8.83 8.41 -10.44
C ARG A 131 -8.97 8.43 -8.90
N SER A 132 -9.23 9.60 -8.32
CA SER A 132 -9.34 9.92 -6.87
C SER A 132 -8.16 9.47 -5.99
N ALA A 133 -7.29 10.41 -5.61
CA ALA A 133 -6.14 10.12 -4.77
C ALA A 133 -6.53 10.00 -3.28
N VAL A 134 -5.89 9.06 -2.58
CA VAL A 134 -5.95 8.96 -1.11
C VAL A 134 -4.66 9.54 -0.51
N TYR A 135 -4.82 10.57 0.32
CA TYR A 135 -3.75 11.26 1.03
C TYR A 135 -3.83 11.00 2.52
N LEU A 136 -2.67 10.71 3.12
CA LEU A 136 -2.52 10.58 4.56
C LEU A 136 -1.74 11.76 5.13
N HIS A 137 -2.26 12.31 6.22
CA HIS A 137 -1.65 13.39 6.98
C HIS A 137 -1.49 12.92 8.42
N THR A 138 -0.29 12.43 8.76
CA THR A 138 0.08 12.01 10.11
C THR A 138 1.10 13.02 10.65
N TRP A 139 0.73 13.78 11.67
CA TRP A 139 1.57 14.78 12.32
C TRP A 139 2.18 14.20 13.59
#